data_AF-A0A450T904-F1
#
_entry.id   AF-A0A450T904-F1
#
_cell.length_a   1.000
_cell.length_b   1.000
_cell.length_c   1.000
_cell.angle_alpha   90.00
_cell.angle_beta   90.00
_cell.angle_gamma   90.00
#
_symmetry.space_group_name_H-M   'P 1'
#
loop_
_entity.id
_entity.type
_entity.pdbx_description
1 polymer ?
#
loop_
_entity_poly.entity_id
_entity_poly.type
_entity_poly.pdbx_seq_one_letter_code
_entity_poly.pdbx_strand_id
1 'polypeptide(L)'
;MGFHVCCSGADVLQELNEDATRFLGEPFALYLVALATEIDDKAVEWLHKYERTLDSLCGPYAGFLLFYNEAKLIAEPYPRHQRNFFRWGELTWHETEPEEDKDNTPLELDVSAATLRGGFAAVDSRFRFDERAFTDKDILLRSLTYESDEVARELNIVGRLPCILIVDDPASVDFYLFSLKDADESTLRDLRELFSAFIKDSKHKRYLDTLREWRSANDKLQALEHDLAAPARNSPAKETYIINQIRTAEQLLLNSMPKSFRTAINKMESQSGNVGTLDWKAIRKKSSHVGKMLSVKQKLNSPSLTDAQRENLISKARDLLGHQNELPATEWSNQLQRSSEHTAAKISESIAEQLGIRRKQYAKQAEGIRKALDKYKATAATCELELQLLERPRIGPHIRSLQRKKRNAVVWNYVQSATGTAASKAPTFLDAIKKAVDLLSPS
;
A
#
# COMPACT_ATOMS: atom_id res chain seq x y z
N MET A 1 -4.22 5.24 -9.54
CA MET A 1 -4.97 4.52 -8.51
C MET A 1 -6.06 5.45 -7.99
N GLY A 2 -7.33 5.12 -8.24
CA GLY A 2 -8.45 5.77 -7.55
C GLY A 2 -8.50 5.36 -6.08
N PHE A 3 -8.89 6.26 -5.19
CA PHE A 3 -9.03 5.98 -3.76
C PHE A 3 -10.48 5.65 -3.44
N HIS A 4 -10.70 4.51 -2.78
CA HIS A 4 -11.99 4.17 -2.19
C HIS A 4 -12.00 4.62 -0.75
N VAL A 5 -12.68 5.73 -0.45
CA VAL A 5 -12.69 6.29 0.90
C VAL A 5 -13.99 5.94 1.62
N CYS A 6 -13.85 5.57 2.89
CA CYS A 6 -14.91 5.02 3.73
C CYS A 6 -15.48 6.12 4.61
N CYS A 7 -16.30 7.00 4.05
CA CYS A 7 -16.81 8.19 4.71
C CYS A 7 -18.18 8.55 4.13
N SER A 8 -19.04 9.18 4.94
CA SER A 8 -20.27 9.78 4.41
C SER A 8 -19.93 11.00 3.56
N GLY A 9 -20.84 11.44 2.68
CA GLY A 9 -20.59 12.58 1.80
C GLY A 9 -20.20 13.85 2.57
N ALA A 10 -20.90 14.11 3.67
CA ALA A 10 -20.62 15.25 4.55
C ALA A 10 -19.24 15.16 5.22
N ASP A 11 -18.84 13.96 5.68
CA ASP A 11 -17.54 13.78 6.34
C ASP A 11 -16.37 13.98 5.35
N VAL A 12 -16.57 13.74 4.05
CA VAL A 12 -15.49 13.85 3.04
C VAL A 12 -14.92 15.26 2.98
N LEU A 13 -15.80 16.27 2.97
CA LEU A 13 -15.35 17.66 2.89
C LEU A 13 -14.64 18.08 4.16
N GLN A 14 -15.17 17.67 5.31
CA GLN A 14 -14.55 17.91 6.61
C GLN A 14 -13.16 17.26 6.68
N GLU A 15 -13.05 15.97 6.39
CA GLU A 15 -11.80 15.20 6.46
C GLU A 15 -10.76 15.68 5.45
N LEU A 16 -11.18 16.02 4.23
CA LEU A 16 -10.28 16.65 3.25
C LEU A 16 -9.74 17.99 3.78
N ASN A 17 -10.61 18.83 4.34
CA ASN A 17 -10.24 20.14 4.88
C ASN A 17 -9.31 20.03 6.12
N GLU A 18 -9.57 19.08 7.01
CA GLU A 18 -8.77 18.86 8.22
C GLU A 18 -7.38 18.29 7.89
N ASP A 19 -7.31 17.19 7.14
CA ASP A 19 -6.05 16.52 6.80
C ASP A 19 -6.21 15.58 5.59
N ALA A 20 -6.36 16.13 4.38
CA ALA A 20 -6.48 15.35 3.15
C ALA A 20 -5.36 14.32 2.94
N THR A 21 -4.13 14.63 3.39
CA THR A 21 -3.00 13.71 3.28
C THR A 21 -3.23 12.47 4.13
N ARG A 22 -3.64 12.65 5.38
CA ARG A 22 -3.96 11.53 6.26
C ARG A 22 -5.20 10.77 5.81
N PHE A 23 -6.23 11.48 5.35
CA PHE A 23 -7.48 10.89 4.88
C PHE A 23 -7.27 9.97 3.66
N LEU A 24 -6.47 10.39 2.69
CA LEU A 24 -6.16 9.59 1.50
C LEU A 24 -4.94 8.66 1.69
N GLY A 25 -4.23 8.80 2.80
CA GLY A 25 -3.00 8.06 3.10
C GLY A 25 -1.76 8.52 2.33
N GLU A 26 -1.89 9.53 1.47
CA GLU A 26 -0.78 10.14 0.74
C GLU A 26 -1.08 11.59 0.32
N PRO A 27 -0.04 12.44 0.12
CA PRO A 27 -0.23 13.81 -0.34
C PRO A 27 -0.52 13.88 -1.85
N PHE A 28 -1.29 14.89 -2.24
CA PHE A 28 -1.55 15.26 -3.64
C PHE A 28 -1.39 16.75 -3.88
N ALA A 29 -1.17 17.10 -5.14
CA ALA A 29 -1.18 18.49 -5.61
C ALA A 29 -2.59 18.98 -5.94
N LEU A 30 -3.51 18.07 -6.30
CA LEU A 30 -4.90 18.36 -6.66
C LEU A 30 -5.80 17.24 -6.15
N TYR A 31 -7.06 17.56 -5.89
CA TYR A 31 -8.10 16.63 -5.52
C TYR A 31 -9.27 16.82 -6.47
N LEU A 32 -9.71 15.73 -7.08
CA LEU A 32 -10.84 15.69 -7.98
C LEU A 32 -11.92 14.86 -7.32
N VAL A 33 -13.11 15.43 -7.21
CA VAL A 33 -14.28 14.75 -6.67
C VAL A 33 -15.35 14.72 -7.75
N ALA A 34 -15.64 13.54 -8.28
CA ALA A 34 -16.70 13.36 -9.26
C ALA A 34 -18.05 13.26 -8.53
N LEU A 35 -18.94 14.22 -8.79
CA LEU A 35 -20.26 14.32 -8.20
C LEU A 35 -21.30 14.08 -9.30
N ALA A 36 -21.94 12.92 -9.25
CA ALA A 36 -23.08 12.59 -10.07
C ALA A 36 -24.03 11.69 -9.27
N THR A 37 -25.31 11.75 -9.61
CA THR A 37 -26.39 11.04 -8.93
C THR A 37 -26.94 9.92 -9.81
N GLU A 38 -27.80 9.07 -9.24
CA GLU A 38 -28.45 7.98 -9.99
C GLU A 38 -29.34 8.48 -11.14
N ILE A 39 -29.78 9.74 -11.12
CA ILE A 39 -30.57 10.33 -12.22
C ILE A 39 -29.70 10.86 -13.38
N ASP A 40 -28.37 10.88 -13.21
CA ASP A 40 -27.41 11.44 -14.16
C ASP A 40 -26.78 10.35 -15.06
N ASP A 41 -27.59 9.45 -15.63
CA ASP A 41 -27.15 8.25 -16.38
C ASP A 41 -25.98 8.52 -17.34
N LYS A 42 -26.05 9.60 -18.13
CA LYS A 42 -25.01 9.95 -19.09
C LYS A 42 -23.67 10.32 -18.44
N ALA A 43 -23.69 11.03 -17.32
CA ALA A 43 -22.48 11.42 -16.61
C ALA A 43 -21.84 10.21 -15.94
N VAL A 44 -22.67 9.31 -15.39
CA VAL A 44 -22.22 8.04 -14.81
C VAL A 44 -21.57 7.17 -15.89
N GLU A 45 -22.24 7.01 -17.04
CA GLU A 45 -21.74 6.25 -18.19
C GLU A 45 -20.43 6.85 -18.72
N TRP A 46 -20.32 8.18 -18.78
CA TRP A 46 -19.10 8.88 -19.15
C TRP A 46 -17.95 8.63 -18.15
N LEU A 47 -18.22 8.75 -16.85
CA LEU A 47 -17.23 8.50 -15.79
C LEU A 47 -16.71 7.07 -15.87
N HIS A 48 -17.58 6.07 -16.05
CA HIS A 48 -17.17 4.68 -16.26
C HIS A 48 -16.32 4.50 -17.52
N LYS A 49 -16.74 5.11 -18.64
CA LYS A 49 -16.01 4.99 -19.90
C LYS A 49 -14.58 5.55 -19.80
N TYR A 50 -14.39 6.61 -19.03
CA TYR A 50 -13.13 7.36 -19.00
C TYR A 50 -12.37 7.29 -17.67
N GLU A 51 -12.81 6.52 -16.68
CA GLU A 51 -12.18 6.40 -15.35
C GLU A 51 -10.67 6.13 -15.44
N ARG A 52 -10.26 5.07 -16.18
CA ARG A 52 -8.84 4.75 -16.37
C ARG A 52 -8.07 5.85 -17.09
N THR A 53 -8.74 6.56 -18.00
CA THR A 53 -8.11 7.66 -18.73
C THR A 53 -7.94 8.88 -17.83
N LEU A 54 -8.88 9.15 -16.93
CA LEU A 54 -8.78 10.19 -15.91
C LEU A 54 -7.67 9.86 -14.90
N ASP A 55 -7.57 8.60 -14.45
CA ASP A 55 -6.50 8.14 -13.57
C ASP A 55 -5.13 8.30 -14.24
N SER A 56 -5.00 7.85 -15.49
CA SER A 56 -3.79 8.03 -16.29
C SER A 56 -3.44 9.50 -16.53
N LEU A 57 -4.45 10.35 -16.71
CA LEU A 57 -4.27 11.78 -16.95
C LEU A 57 -3.79 12.53 -15.70
N CYS A 58 -4.37 12.21 -14.56
CA CYS A 58 -4.01 12.77 -13.25
C CYS A 58 -2.60 12.32 -12.83
N GLY A 59 -2.24 11.08 -13.20
CA GLY A 59 -0.98 10.48 -12.85
C GLY A 59 -0.78 10.46 -11.32
N PRO A 60 0.45 10.61 -10.82
CA PRO A 60 0.73 10.61 -9.39
C PRO A 60 0.46 11.97 -8.70
N TYR A 61 -0.14 12.95 -9.39
CA TYR A 61 -0.22 14.32 -8.87
C TYR A 61 -1.60 14.68 -8.31
N ALA A 62 -2.65 13.98 -8.72
CA ALA A 62 -4.01 14.30 -8.30
C ALA A 62 -4.73 13.08 -7.73
N GLY A 63 -5.39 13.27 -6.59
CA GLY A 63 -6.23 12.28 -5.96
C GLY A 63 -7.61 12.31 -6.61
N PHE A 64 -8.13 11.16 -7.00
CA PHE A 64 -9.46 11.05 -7.63
C PHE A 64 -10.41 10.33 -6.68
N LEU A 65 -11.54 10.99 -6.39
CA LEU A 65 -12.60 10.52 -5.52
C LEU A 65 -13.88 10.32 -6.32
N LEU A 66 -14.44 9.13 -6.15
CA LEU A 66 -15.70 8.67 -6.73
C LEU A 66 -16.52 8.03 -5.63
N PHE A 67 -17.79 8.43 -5.51
CA PHE A 67 -18.70 7.88 -4.50
C PHE A 67 -19.40 6.64 -5.04
N TYR A 68 -19.33 5.51 -4.33
CA TYR A 68 -19.96 4.25 -4.75
C TYR A 68 -20.86 3.62 -3.68
N ASN A 69 -22.10 3.24 -4.05
CA ASN A 69 -23.12 2.69 -3.13
C ASN A 69 -23.01 1.17 -3.14
N GLU A 70 -23.07 0.62 -4.34
CA GLU A 70 -22.68 -0.75 -4.65
C GLU A 70 -21.71 -0.67 -5.81
N ALA A 71 -21.00 -1.74 -6.09
CA ALA A 71 -20.19 -1.77 -7.28
C ALA A 71 -20.31 -3.10 -7.98
N LYS A 72 -20.65 -3.05 -9.27
CA LYS A 72 -20.48 -4.19 -10.16
C LYS A 72 -19.06 -4.22 -10.67
N LEU A 73 -18.27 -5.18 -10.20
CA LEU A 73 -16.97 -5.48 -10.78
C LEU A 73 -17.17 -6.19 -12.11
N ILE A 74 -16.54 -5.67 -13.15
CA ILE A 74 -16.44 -6.36 -14.43
C ILE A 74 -15.06 -7.00 -14.49
N ALA A 75 -15.00 -8.31 -14.27
CA ALA A 75 -13.78 -9.10 -14.39
C ALA A 75 -13.65 -9.60 -15.83
N GLU A 76 -12.58 -9.22 -16.53
CA GLU A 76 -12.21 -9.89 -17.78
C GLU A 76 -11.65 -11.29 -17.44
N PRO A 77 -12.21 -12.37 -18.02
CA PRO A 77 -11.70 -13.72 -17.76
C PRO A 77 -10.25 -13.82 -18.23
N TYR A 78 -9.35 -14.23 -17.34
CA TYR A 78 -7.98 -14.55 -17.71
C TYR A 78 -7.97 -15.81 -18.57
N PRO A 79 -7.23 -15.85 -19.70
CA PRO A 79 -7.07 -17.08 -20.47
C PRO A 79 -6.55 -18.19 -19.55
N ARG A 80 -7.28 -19.28 -19.38
CA ARG A 80 -6.97 -20.38 -18.44
C ARG A 80 -5.58 -21.02 -18.60
N HIS A 81 -4.79 -20.62 -19.60
CA HIS A 81 -3.52 -21.20 -20.02
C HIS A 81 -2.31 -21.03 -19.09
N GLN A 82 -2.45 -20.51 -17.87
CA GLN A 82 -1.33 -20.45 -16.91
C GLN A 82 -1.64 -20.99 -15.51
N ARG A 83 -2.59 -21.93 -15.37
CA ARG A 83 -2.65 -22.75 -14.16
C ARG A 83 -1.55 -23.82 -14.18
N ASN A 84 -0.34 -23.43 -13.80
CA ASN A 84 0.61 -24.36 -13.20
C ASN A 84 0.05 -24.80 -11.84
N PHE A 85 -0.80 -25.81 -11.82
CA PHE A 85 -1.09 -26.52 -10.58
C PHE A 85 0.21 -27.17 -10.12
N PHE A 86 0.90 -26.54 -9.16
CA PHE A 86 1.99 -27.14 -8.40
C PHE A 86 1.42 -28.30 -7.56
N ARG A 87 1.15 -29.43 -8.20
CA ARG A 87 1.02 -30.70 -7.50
C ARG A 87 2.44 -31.19 -7.25
N TRP A 88 2.90 -31.06 -6.01
CA TRP A 88 4.21 -31.52 -5.55
C TRP A 88 4.44 -32.97 -5.99
N GLY A 89 5.18 -33.19 -7.09
CA GLY A 89 5.49 -34.55 -7.56
C GLY A 89 6.03 -34.65 -8.98
N GLU A 90 5.33 -34.14 -10.00
CA GLU A 90 5.69 -34.35 -11.41
C GLU A 90 5.28 -33.12 -12.24
N LEU A 91 6.27 -32.52 -12.91
CA LEU A 91 6.06 -31.41 -13.83
C LEU A 91 5.78 -31.99 -15.22
N THR A 92 4.55 -32.44 -15.47
CA THR A 92 4.12 -32.79 -16.84
C THR A 92 3.57 -31.54 -17.52
N TRP A 93 4.32 -31.03 -18.50
CA TRP A 93 3.82 -30.05 -19.46
C TRP A 93 2.77 -30.73 -20.32
N HIS A 94 1.51 -30.60 -19.96
CA HIS A 94 0.43 -30.86 -20.91
C HIS A 94 0.22 -29.56 -21.68
N GLU A 95 0.79 -29.47 -22.89
CA GLU A 95 0.29 -28.56 -23.92
C GLU A 95 -1.18 -28.94 -24.17
N THR A 96 -2.06 -28.30 -23.43
CA THR A 96 -3.48 -28.30 -23.75
C THR A 96 -3.62 -27.25 -24.83
N GLU A 97 -3.94 -27.68 -26.05
CA GLU A 97 -4.32 -26.76 -27.12
C GLU A 97 -5.36 -25.78 -26.57
N PRO A 98 -5.26 -24.49 -26.90
CA PRO A 98 -6.20 -23.51 -26.42
C PRO A 98 -7.59 -23.87 -26.94
N GLU A 99 -8.45 -24.42 -26.08
CA GLU A 99 -9.89 -24.37 -26.33
C GLU A 99 -10.21 -22.88 -26.52
N GLU A 100 -10.68 -22.51 -27.71
CA GLU A 100 -11.29 -21.20 -27.93
C GLU A 100 -12.43 -21.06 -26.93
N ASP A 101 -12.17 -20.40 -25.80
CA ASP A 101 -13.17 -20.08 -24.79
C ASP A 101 -14.20 -19.16 -25.48
N LYS A 102 -15.33 -19.75 -25.89
CA LYS A 102 -16.39 -19.09 -26.67
C LYS A 102 -17.16 -18.04 -25.89
N ASP A 103 -16.84 -17.84 -24.61
CA ASP A 103 -17.56 -16.93 -23.73
C ASP A 103 -16.58 -15.98 -23.05
N ASN A 104 -15.97 -15.11 -23.86
CA ASN A 104 -15.24 -13.93 -23.39
C ASN A 104 -16.21 -12.85 -22.82
N THR A 105 -17.34 -13.29 -22.28
CA THR A 105 -18.35 -12.43 -21.68
C THR A 105 -17.82 -11.97 -20.32
N PRO A 106 -17.65 -10.66 -20.12
CA PRO A 106 -17.15 -10.14 -18.85
C PRO A 106 -18.03 -10.60 -17.69
N LEU A 107 -17.41 -11.05 -16.60
CA LEU A 107 -18.13 -11.51 -15.42
C LEU A 107 -18.54 -10.31 -14.57
N GLU A 108 -19.83 -10.14 -14.32
CA GLU A 108 -20.36 -9.14 -13.38
C GLU A 108 -20.42 -9.71 -11.95
N LEU A 109 -19.77 -9.03 -11.00
CA LEU A 109 -19.78 -9.40 -9.58
C LEU A 109 -20.29 -8.24 -8.72
N ASP A 110 -21.33 -8.49 -7.92
CA ASP A 110 -21.88 -7.49 -7.01
C ASP A 110 -21.05 -7.37 -5.71
N VAL A 111 -20.60 -6.16 -5.41
CA VAL A 111 -19.86 -5.81 -4.19
C VAL A 111 -20.69 -4.83 -3.36
N SER A 112 -21.01 -5.23 -2.14
CA SER A 112 -21.70 -4.37 -1.17
C SER A 112 -20.79 -3.22 -0.70
N ALA A 113 -21.38 -2.07 -0.37
CA ALA A 113 -20.70 -0.93 0.28
C ALA A 113 -19.75 -1.34 1.41
N ALA A 114 -20.18 -2.28 2.27
CA ALA A 114 -19.37 -2.74 3.41
C ALA A 114 -18.06 -3.43 3.00
N THR A 115 -18.06 -4.16 1.87
CA THR A 115 -16.84 -4.78 1.32
C THR A 115 -15.95 -3.75 0.66
N LEU A 116 -16.52 -2.81 -0.09
CA LEU A 116 -15.77 -1.69 -0.67
C LEU A 116 -15.09 -0.86 0.42
N ARG A 117 -15.80 -0.65 1.55
CA ARG A 117 -15.25 0.02 2.73
C ARG A 117 -14.12 -0.74 3.42
N GLY A 118 -13.95 -2.03 3.15
CA GLY A 118 -12.79 -2.79 3.62
C GLY A 118 -11.53 -2.60 2.77
N GLY A 119 -11.62 -1.79 1.70
CA GLY A 119 -10.53 -1.54 0.76
C GLY A 119 -10.17 -2.74 -0.11
N PHE A 120 -9.09 -2.60 -0.89
CA PHE A 120 -8.65 -3.62 -1.85
C PHE A 120 -8.48 -5.00 -1.21
N ALA A 121 -7.92 -5.09 -0.01
CA ALA A 121 -7.71 -6.37 0.67
C ALA A 121 -9.01 -7.11 1.00
N ALA A 122 -10.10 -6.39 1.33
CA ALA A 122 -11.41 -7.00 1.59
C ALA A 122 -12.10 -7.43 0.28
N VAL A 123 -11.94 -6.65 -0.78
CA VAL A 123 -12.40 -7.01 -2.14
C VAL A 123 -11.65 -8.27 -2.62
N ASP A 124 -10.31 -8.26 -2.60
CA ASP A 124 -9.49 -9.42 -2.94
C ASP A 124 -9.87 -10.64 -2.08
N SER A 125 -9.99 -10.49 -0.76
CA SER A 125 -10.35 -11.62 0.12
C SER A 125 -11.74 -12.20 -0.18
N ARG A 126 -12.70 -11.38 -0.62
CA ARG A 126 -14.04 -11.85 -1.01
C ARG A 126 -13.99 -12.67 -2.30
N PHE A 127 -13.13 -12.30 -3.25
CA PHE A 127 -13.11 -12.89 -4.59
C PHE A 127 -11.97 -13.89 -4.82
N ARG A 128 -10.96 -13.95 -3.96
CA ARG A 128 -9.79 -14.84 -4.03
C ARG A 128 -10.14 -16.33 -4.16
N PHE A 129 -11.33 -16.72 -3.70
CA PHE A 129 -11.81 -18.11 -3.76
C PHE A 129 -13.01 -18.31 -4.68
N ASP A 130 -13.54 -17.25 -5.33
CA ASP A 130 -14.54 -17.44 -6.37
C ASP A 130 -13.81 -17.90 -7.63
N GLU A 131 -13.97 -19.18 -7.98
CA GLU A 131 -13.29 -19.78 -9.14
C GLU A 131 -13.58 -19.05 -10.45
N ARG A 132 -14.65 -18.26 -10.50
CA ARG A 132 -15.04 -17.42 -11.64
C ARG A 132 -14.30 -16.08 -11.66
N ALA A 133 -13.80 -15.61 -10.51
CA ALA A 133 -13.27 -14.26 -10.31
C ALA A 133 -11.73 -14.20 -10.23
N PHE A 134 -11.00 -15.13 -10.85
CA PHE A 134 -9.54 -15.05 -10.94
C PHE A 134 -9.13 -13.85 -11.79
N THR A 135 -9.06 -12.68 -11.16
CA THR A 135 -8.72 -11.41 -11.79
C THR A 135 -7.27 -11.06 -11.51
N ASP A 136 -6.45 -11.13 -12.55
CA ASP A 136 -5.44 -10.09 -12.79
C ASP A 136 -6.06 -9.21 -13.88
N LYS A 137 -6.79 -8.15 -13.50
CA LYS A 137 -7.07 -6.90 -14.26
C LYS A 137 -8.37 -6.19 -13.85
N ASP A 138 -8.24 -4.87 -13.88
CA ASP A 138 -9.22 -3.79 -14.04
C ASP A 138 -10.65 -4.01 -13.54
N ILE A 139 -10.79 -3.74 -12.25
CA ILE A 139 -12.04 -3.54 -11.54
C ILE A 139 -12.67 -2.21 -12.02
N LEU A 140 -13.71 -2.29 -12.85
CA LEU A 140 -14.66 -1.18 -13.05
C LEU A 140 -15.72 -1.31 -11.97
N LEU A 141 -15.99 -0.25 -11.20
CA LEU A 141 -17.02 -0.23 -10.16
C LEU A 141 -18.25 0.51 -10.71
N ARG A 142 -19.47 0.02 -10.47
CA ARG A 142 -20.72 0.70 -10.88
C ARG A 142 -21.69 0.92 -9.72
N SER A 143 -21.83 2.18 -9.31
CA SER A 143 -23.01 2.84 -8.70
C SER A 143 -22.54 4.20 -8.19
N LEU A 144 -23.30 5.28 -8.33
CA LEU A 144 -23.06 6.52 -7.58
C LEU A 144 -24.14 6.69 -6.51
N THR A 145 -23.91 7.53 -5.51
CA THR A 145 -24.69 7.54 -4.26
C THR A 145 -25.34 8.88 -3.95
N TYR A 146 -26.20 8.93 -2.91
CA TYR A 146 -26.76 10.17 -2.36
C TYR A 146 -25.69 11.09 -1.73
N GLU A 147 -24.50 10.57 -1.45
CA GLU A 147 -23.37 11.30 -0.89
C GLU A 147 -22.92 12.42 -1.85
N SER A 148 -23.08 12.24 -3.17
CA SER A 148 -22.92 13.33 -4.14
C SER A 148 -23.86 14.50 -3.86
N ASP A 149 -25.12 14.23 -3.49
CA ASP A 149 -26.10 15.27 -3.14
C ASP A 149 -25.79 15.94 -1.80
N GLU A 150 -25.26 15.18 -0.83
CA GLU A 150 -24.83 15.73 0.46
C GLU A 150 -23.65 16.69 0.30
N VAL A 151 -22.59 16.26 -0.40
CA VAL A 151 -21.44 17.10 -0.76
C VAL A 151 -21.92 18.34 -1.54
N ALA A 152 -22.82 18.15 -2.51
CA ALA A 152 -23.33 19.26 -3.30
C ALA A 152 -24.19 20.24 -2.49
N ARG A 153 -24.93 19.76 -1.48
CA ARG A 153 -25.74 20.60 -0.59
C ARG A 153 -24.86 21.42 0.33
N GLU A 154 -23.82 20.81 0.88
CA GLU A 154 -22.86 21.48 1.77
C GLU A 154 -22.07 22.58 1.03
N LEU A 155 -21.67 22.33 -0.21
CA LEU A 155 -21.01 23.31 -1.07
C LEU A 155 -21.98 24.30 -1.75
N ASN A 156 -23.30 24.13 -1.56
CA ASN A 156 -24.35 24.91 -2.22
C ASN A 156 -24.24 24.90 -3.77
N ILE A 157 -23.97 23.72 -4.34
CA ILE A 157 -23.81 23.48 -5.78
C ILE A 157 -24.81 22.47 -6.37
N VAL A 158 -25.88 22.09 -5.65
CA VAL A 158 -26.87 21.09 -6.09
C VAL A 158 -27.38 21.36 -7.52
N GLY A 159 -27.68 22.61 -7.88
CA GLY A 159 -28.14 22.95 -9.24
C GLY A 159 -27.08 22.81 -10.36
N ARG A 160 -25.84 22.51 -10.00
CA ARG A 160 -24.68 22.37 -10.90
C ARG A 160 -24.28 20.91 -11.14
N LEU A 161 -24.94 19.96 -10.49
CA LEU A 161 -24.77 18.53 -10.77
C LEU A 161 -25.30 18.19 -12.18
N PRO A 162 -24.74 17.14 -12.84
CA PRO A 162 -23.53 16.40 -12.47
C PRO A 162 -22.26 17.19 -12.82
N CYS A 163 -21.20 17.06 -12.02
CA CYS A 163 -19.94 17.79 -12.22
C CYS A 163 -18.70 17.10 -11.62
N ILE A 164 -17.51 17.47 -12.10
CA ILE A 164 -16.24 17.22 -11.41
C ILE A 164 -15.87 18.47 -10.62
N LEU A 165 -15.76 18.32 -9.31
CA LEU A 165 -15.17 19.29 -8.40
C LEU A 165 -13.65 19.14 -8.42
N ILE A 166 -12.92 20.24 -8.59
CA ILE A 166 -11.45 20.27 -8.52
C ILE A 166 -11.05 21.22 -7.40
N VAL A 167 -10.22 20.73 -6.50
CA VAL A 167 -9.68 21.44 -5.34
C VAL A 167 -8.17 21.36 -5.38
N ASP A 168 -7.46 22.49 -5.32
CA ASP A 168 -6.01 22.54 -5.24
C ASP A 168 -5.49 22.58 -3.79
N ASP A 169 -6.25 23.23 -2.91
CA ASP A 169 -6.04 23.21 -1.46
C ASP A 169 -7.36 22.90 -0.73
N PRO A 170 -7.49 21.73 -0.08
CA PRO A 170 -8.67 21.34 0.68
C PRO A 170 -9.03 22.30 1.82
N ALA A 171 -8.04 23.02 2.34
CA ALA A 171 -8.26 24.05 3.36
C ALA A 171 -8.73 25.39 2.78
N SER A 172 -8.69 25.53 1.46
CA SER A 172 -9.18 26.71 0.76
C SER A 172 -10.68 26.62 0.52
N VAL A 173 -11.32 27.79 0.50
CA VAL A 173 -12.72 27.94 0.08
C VAL A 173 -12.84 27.90 -1.46
N ASP A 174 -11.71 28.04 -2.17
CA ASP A 174 -11.70 28.05 -3.63
C ASP A 174 -11.78 26.62 -4.18
N PHE A 175 -12.83 26.38 -4.96
CA PHE A 175 -12.98 25.16 -5.74
C PHE A 175 -13.47 25.47 -7.15
N TYR A 176 -13.26 24.53 -8.06
CA TYR A 176 -13.62 24.69 -9.46
C TYR A 176 -14.53 23.57 -9.91
N LEU A 177 -15.51 23.91 -10.75
CA LEU A 177 -16.49 22.95 -11.24
C LEU A 177 -16.33 22.76 -12.74
N PHE A 178 -16.29 21.50 -13.16
CA PHE A 178 -16.43 21.06 -14.54
C PHE A 178 -17.78 20.36 -14.70
N SER A 179 -18.70 20.98 -15.43
CA SER A 179 -20.02 20.38 -15.71
C SER A 179 -19.87 19.09 -16.51
N LEU A 180 -20.63 18.06 -16.14
CA LEU A 180 -20.75 16.79 -16.86
C LEU A 180 -22.11 16.63 -17.58
N LYS A 181 -22.98 17.66 -17.57
CA LYS A 181 -24.32 17.61 -18.21
C LYS A 181 -24.28 17.18 -19.67
N ASP A 182 -23.28 17.69 -20.41
CA ASP A 182 -23.04 17.41 -21.83
C ASP A 182 -21.68 16.71 -22.02
N ALA A 183 -21.29 15.86 -21.06
CA ALA A 183 -19.97 15.24 -21.08
C ALA A 183 -19.79 14.34 -22.31
N ASP A 184 -18.74 14.65 -23.08
CA ASP A 184 -18.35 13.94 -24.29
C ASP A 184 -16.81 13.85 -24.37
N GLU A 185 -16.27 13.46 -25.53
CA GLU A 185 -14.82 13.42 -25.74
C GLU A 185 -14.14 14.80 -25.64
N SER A 186 -14.87 15.89 -25.90
CA SER A 186 -14.34 17.24 -25.75
C SER A 186 -14.07 17.57 -24.28
N THR A 187 -14.93 17.09 -23.37
CA THR A 187 -14.75 17.26 -21.92
C THR A 187 -13.45 16.60 -21.44
N LEU A 188 -13.14 15.40 -21.92
CA LEU A 188 -11.89 14.72 -21.60
C LEU A 188 -10.68 15.48 -22.19
N ARG A 189 -10.81 16.02 -23.40
CA ARG A 189 -9.76 16.83 -24.04
C ARG A 189 -9.47 18.09 -23.24
N ASP A 190 -10.50 18.74 -22.72
CA ASP A 190 -10.38 19.93 -21.89
C ASP A 190 -9.66 19.65 -20.56
N LEU A 191 -10.04 18.56 -19.89
CA LEU A 191 -9.33 18.10 -18.70
C LEU A 191 -7.87 17.78 -19.05
N ARG A 192 -7.63 17.11 -20.19
CA ARG A 192 -6.27 16.80 -20.64
C ARG A 192 -5.42 18.04 -20.85
N GLU A 193 -5.99 19.07 -21.48
CA GLU A 193 -5.31 20.35 -21.67
C GLU A 193 -5.04 21.04 -20.32
N LEU A 194 -6.01 21.02 -19.41
CA LEU A 194 -5.89 21.60 -18.08
C LEU A 194 -4.75 20.95 -17.28
N PHE A 195 -4.76 19.62 -17.13
CA PHE A 195 -3.73 18.90 -16.38
C PHE A 195 -2.37 18.99 -17.06
N SER A 196 -2.32 18.94 -18.39
CA SER A 196 -1.07 19.13 -19.14
C SER A 196 -0.47 20.51 -18.89
N ALA A 197 -1.29 21.56 -18.86
CA ALA A 197 -0.84 22.92 -18.57
C ALA A 197 -0.37 23.06 -17.12
N PHE A 198 -1.11 22.48 -16.17
CA PHE A 198 -0.77 22.50 -14.75
C PHE A 198 0.55 21.79 -14.45
N ILE A 199 0.77 20.58 -15.00
CA ILE A 199 1.98 19.78 -14.78
C ILE A 199 3.21 20.43 -15.44
N LYS A 200 3.04 21.09 -16.59
CA LYS A 200 4.13 21.74 -17.32
C LYS A 200 4.50 23.13 -16.78
N ASP A 201 3.70 23.70 -15.88
CA ASP A 201 4.00 25.01 -15.32
C ASP A 201 5.28 24.94 -14.46
N SER A 202 6.29 25.73 -14.83
CA SER A 202 7.57 25.76 -14.13
C SER A 202 7.45 26.20 -12.68
N LYS A 203 6.38 26.94 -12.32
CA LYS A 203 6.08 27.33 -10.95
C LYS A 203 5.75 26.14 -10.05
N HIS A 204 5.12 25.11 -10.61
CA HIS A 204 4.71 23.91 -9.85
C HIS A 204 5.80 22.85 -9.79
N LYS A 205 6.82 22.95 -10.66
CA LYS A 205 7.83 21.91 -10.88
C LYS A 205 8.45 21.40 -9.59
N ARG A 206 8.89 22.30 -8.69
CA ARG A 206 9.53 21.89 -7.43
C ARG A 206 8.62 21.02 -6.57
N TYR A 207 7.38 21.47 -6.34
CA TYR A 207 6.39 20.70 -5.57
C TYR A 207 6.11 19.34 -6.21
N LEU A 208 5.90 19.30 -7.52
CA LEU A 208 5.60 18.06 -8.25
C LEU A 208 6.78 17.08 -8.25
N ASP A 209 8.01 17.57 -8.33
CA ASP A 209 9.22 16.75 -8.25
C ASP A 209 9.41 16.19 -6.83
N THR A 210 9.22 17.00 -5.78
CA THR A 210 9.26 16.54 -4.37
C THR A 210 8.16 15.50 -4.10
N LEU A 211 6.95 15.69 -4.63
CA LEU A 211 5.86 14.73 -4.51
C LEU A 211 6.19 13.39 -5.19
N ARG A 212 6.83 13.42 -6.37
CA ARG A 212 7.27 12.21 -7.07
C ARG A 212 8.35 11.47 -6.29
N GLU A 213 9.29 12.20 -5.68
CA GLU A 213 10.34 11.61 -4.84
C GLU A 213 9.74 10.96 -3.58
N TRP A 214 8.80 11.64 -2.91
CA TRP A 214 8.07 11.09 -1.77
C TRP A 214 7.40 9.75 -2.12
N ARG A 215 6.66 9.69 -3.24
CA ARG A 215 6.00 8.46 -3.69
C ARG A 215 6.99 7.35 -4.01
N SER A 216 8.06 7.68 -4.75
CA SER A 216 9.09 6.69 -5.06
C SER A 216 9.76 6.13 -3.81
N ALA A 217 9.94 6.95 -2.77
CA ALA A 217 10.43 6.48 -1.48
C ALA A 217 9.40 5.58 -0.77
N ASN A 218 8.13 5.98 -0.77
CA ASN A 218 7.06 5.23 -0.11
C ASN A 218 6.77 3.87 -0.79
N ASP A 219 6.75 3.81 -2.12
CA ASP A 219 6.62 2.55 -2.87
C ASP A 219 7.75 1.58 -2.53
N LYS A 220 8.98 2.10 -2.41
CA LYS A 220 10.14 1.30 -2.00
C LYS A 220 10.04 0.88 -0.54
N LEU A 221 9.48 1.70 0.33
CA LEU A 221 9.20 1.30 1.72
C LEU A 221 8.22 0.15 1.77
N GLN A 222 7.08 0.26 1.10
CA GLN A 222 6.07 -0.79 1.06
C GLN A 222 6.65 -2.09 0.48
N ALA A 223 7.42 -2.01 -0.61
CA ALA A 223 8.10 -3.17 -1.18
C ALA A 223 9.11 -3.80 -0.20
N LEU A 224 9.91 -2.99 0.50
CA LEU A 224 10.88 -3.48 1.48
C LEU A 224 10.23 -4.03 2.75
N GLU A 225 9.13 -3.45 3.22
CA GLU A 225 8.36 -3.95 4.35
C GLU A 225 7.67 -5.28 3.98
N HIS A 226 7.14 -5.37 2.77
CA HIS A 226 6.67 -6.62 2.19
C HIS A 226 7.81 -7.64 2.12
N ASP A 227 8.99 -7.29 1.60
CA ASP A 227 10.16 -8.17 1.52
C ASP A 227 10.71 -8.59 2.88
N LEU A 228 10.56 -7.75 3.91
CA LEU A 228 10.93 -8.05 5.30
C LEU A 228 9.90 -8.95 6.00
N ALA A 229 8.63 -8.88 5.60
CA ALA A 229 7.56 -9.77 6.04
C ALA A 229 7.53 -11.10 5.25
N ALA A 230 7.94 -11.07 3.97
CA ALA A 230 8.03 -12.19 3.05
C ALA A 230 9.19 -13.21 3.25
N PRO A 231 10.22 -13.06 4.12
CA PRO A 231 11.23 -14.10 4.33
C PRO A 231 10.62 -15.38 4.88
N ALA A 232 9.37 -15.34 5.37
CA ALA A 232 8.61 -16.54 5.72
C ALA A 232 8.02 -17.29 4.50
N ARG A 233 7.82 -16.62 3.35
CA ARG A 233 7.14 -17.17 2.16
C ARG A 233 8.08 -17.65 1.04
N ASN A 234 9.26 -17.04 0.89
CA ASN A 234 10.17 -17.33 -0.24
C ASN A 234 11.41 -18.16 0.11
N SER A 235 11.72 -18.37 1.39
CA SER A 235 12.53 -19.53 1.77
C SER A 235 11.67 -20.78 1.49
N PRO A 236 12.22 -21.87 0.90
CA PRO A 236 11.44 -23.09 0.74
C PRO A 236 10.82 -23.41 2.11
N ALA A 237 9.52 -23.69 2.18
CA ALA A 237 8.76 -23.79 3.44
C ALA A 237 9.49 -24.59 4.55
N LYS A 238 10.33 -25.54 4.11
CA LYS A 238 11.32 -26.29 4.88
C LYS A 238 12.33 -25.43 5.66
N GLU A 239 13.00 -24.44 5.07
CA GLU A 239 13.98 -23.57 5.76
C GLU A 239 13.33 -22.68 6.81
N THR A 240 12.20 -22.01 6.47
CA THR A 240 11.43 -21.20 7.43
C THR A 240 10.97 -22.05 8.61
N TYR A 241 10.46 -23.26 8.33
CA TYR A 241 10.10 -24.24 9.36
C TYR A 241 11.28 -24.56 10.28
N ILE A 242 12.44 -24.92 9.72
CA ILE A 242 13.62 -25.27 10.52
C ILE A 242 14.10 -24.08 11.36
N ILE A 243 14.14 -22.86 10.81
CA ILE A 243 14.53 -21.66 11.58
C ILE A 243 13.60 -21.42 12.78
N ASN A 244 12.28 -21.55 12.58
CA ASN A 244 11.30 -21.38 13.64
C ASN A 244 11.39 -22.48 14.71
N GLN A 245 11.65 -23.73 14.30
CA GLN A 245 11.89 -24.83 15.23
C GLN A 245 13.18 -24.63 16.03
N ILE A 246 14.26 -24.16 15.41
CA ILE A 246 15.51 -23.81 16.11
C ILE A 246 15.27 -22.71 17.15
N ARG A 247 14.56 -21.63 16.80
CA ARG A 247 14.21 -20.55 17.75
C ARG A 247 13.36 -21.06 18.91
N THR A 248 12.35 -21.88 18.62
CA THR A 248 11.48 -22.47 19.66
C THR A 248 12.31 -23.35 20.60
N ALA A 249 13.19 -24.18 20.04
CA ALA A 249 14.09 -25.02 20.82
C ALA A 249 15.05 -24.18 21.68
N GLU A 250 15.62 -23.10 21.13
CA GLU A 250 16.47 -22.16 21.87
C GLU A 250 15.76 -21.61 23.12
N GLN A 251 14.49 -21.20 22.98
CA GLN A 251 13.68 -20.75 24.12
C GLN A 251 13.45 -21.87 25.15
N LEU A 252 13.20 -23.11 24.72
CA LEU A 252 13.13 -24.27 25.63
C LEU A 252 14.44 -24.44 26.41
N LEU A 253 15.59 -24.23 25.76
CA LEU A 253 16.88 -24.34 26.39
C LEU A 253 17.11 -23.23 27.43
N LEU A 254 16.75 -21.98 27.10
CA LEU A 254 16.83 -20.82 28.01
C LEU A 254 15.87 -20.93 29.21
N ASN A 255 14.77 -21.68 29.05
CA ASN A 255 13.86 -22.03 30.14
C ASN A 255 14.33 -23.25 30.95
N SER A 256 15.61 -23.61 30.90
CA SER A 256 16.22 -24.73 31.63
C SER A 256 15.64 -26.10 31.27
N MET A 257 15.13 -26.29 30.03
CA MET A 257 14.57 -27.55 29.56
C MET A 257 15.44 -28.21 28.48
N PRO A 258 16.67 -28.69 28.81
CA PRO A 258 17.58 -29.25 27.81
C PRO A 258 17.08 -30.56 27.19
N LYS A 259 16.23 -31.32 27.89
CA LYS A 259 15.58 -32.52 27.33
C LYS A 259 14.56 -32.13 26.25
N SER A 260 13.65 -31.20 26.56
CA SER A 260 12.64 -30.69 25.62
C SER A 260 13.27 -30.03 24.40
N PHE A 261 14.34 -29.24 24.59
CA PHE A 261 15.19 -28.72 23.51
C PHE A 261 15.65 -29.84 22.57
N ARG A 262 16.25 -30.92 23.09
CA ARG A 262 16.73 -32.04 22.26
C ARG A 262 15.60 -32.76 21.55
N THR A 263 14.48 -32.99 22.22
CA THR A 263 13.30 -33.62 21.60
C THR A 263 12.79 -32.79 20.44
N ALA A 264 12.70 -31.46 20.60
CA ALA A 264 12.29 -30.54 19.55
C ALA A 264 13.26 -30.57 18.36
N ILE A 265 14.58 -30.51 18.61
CA ILE A 265 15.60 -30.56 17.56
C ILE A 265 15.58 -31.92 16.82
N ASN A 266 15.40 -33.04 17.53
CA ASN A 266 15.33 -34.38 16.93
C ASN A 266 14.08 -34.55 16.07
N LYS A 267 12.93 -34.04 16.55
CA LYS A 267 11.68 -34.04 15.78
C LYS A 267 11.83 -33.19 14.51
N MET A 268 12.41 -32.00 14.63
CA MET A 268 12.69 -31.12 13.50
C MET A 268 13.62 -31.80 12.48
N GLU A 269 14.74 -32.38 12.90
CA GLU A 269 15.70 -33.06 12.02
C GLU A 269 15.03 -34.20 11.23
N SER A 270 14.21 -35.00 11.92
CA SER A 270 13.41 -36.08 11.32
C SER A 270 12.41 -35.55 10.29
N GLN A 271 11.64 -34.52 10.64
CA GLN A 271 10.62 -33.96 9.76
C GLN A 271 11.22 -33.18 8.58
N SER A 272 12.43 -32.66 8.72
CA SER A 272 13.16 -32.05 7.61
C SER A 272 13.91 -33.06 6.74
N GLY A 273 13.86 -34.37 7.03
CA GLY A 273 14.61 -35.38 6.28
C GLY A 273 16.13 -35.21 6.36
N ASN A 274 16.63 -34.58 7.43
CA ASN A 274 18.05 -34.31 7.64
C ASN A 274 18.65 -35.26 8.70
N VAL A 275 18.06 -36.46 8.86
CA VAL A 275 18.43 -37.41 9.91
C VAL A 275 19.92 -37.77 9.84
N GLY A 276 20.64 -37.55 10.94
CA GLY A 276 22.07 -37.89 11.06
C GLY A 276 23.02 -36.78 10.62
N THR A 277 22.51 -35.61 10.26
CA THR A 277 23.34 -34.44 9.90
C THR A 277 23.86 -33.70 11.13
N LEU A 278 23.15 -33.78 12.25
CA LEU A 278 23.49 -33.04 13.45
C LEU A 278 24.54 -33.75 14.31
N ASP A 279 25.55 -33.01 14.79
CA ASP A 279 26.49 -33.48 15.81
C ASP A 279 25.80 -33.52 17.19
N TRP A 280 25.02 -34.57 17.40
CA TRP A 280 24.28 -34.81 18.63
C TRP A 280 25.18 -34.92 19.87
N LYS A 281 26.44 -35.32 19.72
CA LYS A 281 27.39 -35.41 20.83
C LYS A 281 27.74 -34.00 21.32
N ALA A 282 28.10 -33.10 20.41
CA ALA A 282 28.36 -31.70 20.75
C ALA A 282 27.10 -30.99 21.27
N ILE A 283 25.95 -31.17 20.60
CA ILE A 283 24.67 -30.57 21.00
C ILE A 283 24.27 -31.01 22.41
N ARG A 284 24.37 -32.31 22.74
CA ARG A 284 24.07 -32.83 24.09
C ARG A 284 25.02 -32.24 25.13
N LYS A 285 26.32 -32.20 24.85
CA LYS A 285 27.34 -31.64 25.76
C LYS A 285 27.05 -30.17 26.06
N LYS A 286 26.88 -29.34 25.03
CA LYS A 286 26.65 -27.89 25.16
C LYS A 286 25.29 -27.57 25.79
N SER A 287 24.21 -28.24 25.37
CA SER A 287 22.87 -28.03 25.97
C SER A 287 22.81 -28.46 27.45
N SER A 288 23.49 -29.55 27.83
CA SER A 288 23.63 -29.94 29.24
C SER A 288 24.37 -28.86 30.04
N HIS A 289 25.41 -28.26 29.46
CA HIS A 289 26.17 -27.19 30.11
C HIS A 289 25.31 -25.94 30.33
N VAL A 290 24.52 -25.54 29.33
CA VAL A 290 23.52 -24.45 29.47
C VAL A 290 22.50 -24.75 30.57
N GLY A 291 21.93 -25.96 30.60
CA GLY A 291 21.01 -26.38 31.66
C GLY A 291 21.64 -26.35 33.06
N LYS A 292 22.92 -26.70 33.19
CA LYS A 292 23.67 -26.58 34.46
C LYS A 292 23.82 -25.12 34.89
N MET A 293 24.21 -24.23 33.98
CA MET A 293 24.37 -22.79 34.26
C MET A 293 23.06 -22.18 34.75
N LEU A 294 21.96 -22.43 34.04
CA LEU A 294 20.65 -21.89 34.41
C LEU A 294 20.10 -22.51 35.71
N SER A 295 20.36 -23.79 35.97
CA SER A 295 20.00 -24.42 37.24
C SER A 295 20.76 -23.81 38.42
N VAL A 296 22.05 -23.51 38.27
CA VAL A 296 22.84 -22.81 39.29
C VAL A 296 22.32 -21.38 39.49
N LYS A 297 22.03 -20.66 38.40
CA LYS A 297 21.43 -19.31 38.45
C LYS A 297 20.11 -19.31 39.24
N GLN A 298 19.17 -20.20 38.88
CA GLN A 298 17.88 -20.31 39.55
C GLN A 298 18.03 -20.59 41.05
N LYS A 299 18.95 -21.49 41.42
CA LYS A 299 19.24 -21.80 42.82
C LYS A 299 19.84 -20.60 43.55
N LEU A 300 20.81 -19.90 42.97
CA LEU A 300 21.46 -18.72 43.55
C LEU A 300 20.46 -17.59 43.87
N ASN A 301 19.40 -17.47 43.08
CA ASN A 301 18.34 -16.48 43.30
C ASN A 301 17.28 -16.93 44.33
N SER A 302 17.37 -18.14 44.87
CA SER A 302 16.42 -18.61 45.88
C SER A 302 16.63 -17.86 47.20
N PRO A 303 15.57 -17.28 47.80
CA PRO A 303 15.67 -16.58 49.07
C PRO A 303 15.98 -17.53 50.25
N SER A 304 15.78 -18.83 50.09
CA SER A 304 15.92 -19.85 51.13
C SER A 304 17.33 -20.46 51.26
N LEU A 305 18.33 -19.89 50.59
CA LEU A 305 19.69 -20.42 50.61
C LEU A 305 20.43 -20.05 51.90
N THR A 306 21.01 -21.06 52.56
CA THR A 306 22.01 -20.82 53.60
C THR A 306 23.33 -20.32 53.00
N ASP A 307 24.18 -19.66 53.79
CA ASP A 307 25.47 -19.14 53.31
C ASP A 307 26.37 -20.24 52.75
N ALA A 308 26.45 -21.39 53.43
CA ALA A 308 27.21 -22.55 52.95
C ALA A 308 26.67 -23.09 51.60
N GLN A 309 25.35 -23.09 51.40
CA GLN A 309 24.76 -23.48 50.12
C GLN A 309 25.05 -22.45 49.02
N ARG A 310 25.02 -21.16 49.37
CA ARG A 310 25.35 -20.05 48.47
C ARG A 310 26.81 -20.12 48.02
N GLU A 311 27.75 -20.34 48.92
CA GLU A 311 29.17 -20.50 48.58
C GLU A 311 29.41 -21.72 47.68
N ASN A 312 28.77 -22.85 47.96
CA ASN A 312 28.86 -24.04 47.10
C ASN A 312 28.35 -23.75 45.67
N LEU A 313 27.25 -23.02 45.54
CA LEU A 313 26.71 -22.62 44.24
C LEU A 313 27.60 -21.60 43.52
N ILE A 314 28.23 -20.67 44.24
CA ILE A 314 29.23 -19.74 43.69
C ILE A 314 30.44 -20.52 43.18
N SER A 315 30.95 -21.50 43.93
CA SER A 315 32.05 -22.37 43.48
C SER A 315 31.67 -23.12 42.20
N LYS A 316 30.44 -23.64 42.10
CA LYS A 316 29.95 -24.28 40.87
C LYS A 316 29.81 -23.30 39.71
N ALA A 317 29.37 -22.06 39.97
CA ALA A 317 29.30 -21.01 38.95
C ALA A 317 30.69 -20.68 38.42
N ARG A 318 31.68 -20.60 39.30
CA ARG A 318 33.10 -20.42 38.99
C ARG A 318 33.62 -21.51 38.07
N ASP A 319 33.38 -22.78 38.42
CA ASP A 319 33.80 -23.94 37.60
C ASP A 319 33.12 -23.95 36.22
N LEU A 320 31.84 -23.57 36.15
CA LEU A 320 31.09 -23.54 34.90
C LEU A 320 31.54 -22.42 33.96
N LEU A 321 31.94 -21.26 34.49
CA LEU A 321 32.36 -20.10 33.70
C LEU A 321 33.87 -20.01 33.49
N GLY A 322 34.68 -20.74 34.26
CA GLY A 322 36.14 -20.73 34.16
C GLY A 322 36.80 -19.43 34.64
N HIS A 323 36.10 -18.64 35.47
CA HIS A 323 36.63 -17.40 36.05
C HIS A 323 37.32 -17.68 37.40
N GLN A 324 38.30 -16.86 37.79
CA GLN A 324 38.96 -16.98 39.11
C GLN A 324 38.56 -15.89 40.11
N ASN A 325 37.92 -14.82 39.65
CA ASN A 325 37.61 -13.66 40.50
C ASN A 325 36.43 -13.94 41.45
N GLU A 326 36.48 -13.36 42.65
CA GLU A 326 35.34 -13.35 43.56
C GLU A 326 34.36 -12.27 43.14
N LEU A 327 33.12 -12.68 42.87
CA LEU A 327 32.01 -11.80 42.52
C LEU A 327 30.86 -12.03 43.51
N PRO A 328 30.04 -11.00 43.78
CA PRO A 328 28.83 -11.17 44.55
C PRO A 328 27.85 -12.12 43.83
N ALA A 329 26.97 -12.77 44.60
CA ALA A 329 26.04 -13.78 44.08
C ALA A 329 25.13 -13.26 42.95
N THR A 330 24.72 -12.00 43.01
CA THR A 330 23.92 -11.32 41.97
C THR A 330 24.67 -11.22 40.66
N GLU A 331 25.96 -10.91 40.71
CA GLU A 331 26.79 -10.74 39.51
C GLU A 331 27.14 -12.10 38.88
N TRP A 332 27.36 -13.14 39.70
CA TRP A 332 27.42 -14.51 39.19
C TRP A 332 26.13 -14.94 38.49
N SER A 333 24.97 -14.60 39.05
CA SER A 333 23.66 -14.89 38.44
C SER A 333 23.53 -14.22 37.06
N ASN A 334 23.95 -12.96 36.95
CA ASN A 334 23.96 -12.20 35.70
C ASN A 334 24.93 -12.79 34.66
N GLN A 335 26.14 -13.16 35.07
CA GLN A 335 27.13 -13.77 34.17
C GLN A 335 26.70 -15.14 33.68
N LEU A 336 26.12 -15.98 34.55
CA LEU A 336 25.54 -17.26 34.16
C LEU A 336 24.43 -17.08 33.12
N GLN A 337 23.57 -16.06 33.28
CA GLN A 337 22.54 -15.74 32.28
C GLN A 337 23.16 -15.38 30.93
N ARG A 338 24.05 -14.37 30.88
CA ARG A 338 24.67 -13.91 29.63
C ARG A 338 25.44 -15.03 28.93
N SER A 339 26.19 -15.84 29.69
CA SER A 339 26.94 -16.97 29.15
C SER A 339 26.02 -18.08 28.62
N SER A 340 24.90 -18.33 29.32
CA SER A 340 23.89 -19.29 28.87
C SER A 340 23.19 -18.85 27.58
N GLU A 341 22.84 -17.57 27.45
CA GLU A 341 22.26 -16.97 26.23
C GLU A 341 23.23 -17.06 25.06
N HIS A 342 24.48 -16.65 25.27
CA HIS A 342 25.53 -16.73 24.26
C HIS A 342 25.79 -18.18 23.80
N THR A 343 25.84 -19.11 24.74
CA THR A 343 26.06 -20.52 24.43
C THR A 343 24.85 -21.14 23.71
N ALA A 344 23.62 -20.79 24.10
CA ALA A 344 22.41 -21.22 23.43
C ALA A 344 22.37 -20.70 21.97
N ALA A 345 22.66 -19.43 21.76
CA ALA A 345 22.74 -18.82 20.43
C ALA A 345 23.79 -19.53 19.54
N LYS A 346 24.97 -19.84 20.09
CA LYS A 346 26.01 -20.62 19.39
C LYS A 346 25.59 -22.05 19.04
N ILE A 347 24.80 -22.69 19.90
CA ILE A 347 24.23 -24.02 19.58
C ILE A 347 23.26 -23.88 18.41
N SER A 348 22.33 -22.92 18.45
CA SER A 348 21.38 -22.64 17.37
C SER A 348 22.06 -22.29 16.04
N GLU A 349 23.15 -21.51 16.08
CA GLU A 349 23.97 -21.19 14.90
C GLU A 349 24.64 -22.44 14.33
N SER A 350 25.27 -23.25 15.18
CA SER A 350 25.90 -24.52 14.77
C SER A 350 24.91 -25.50 14.16
N ILE A 351 23.69 -25.58 14.68
CA ILE A 351 22.62 -26.43 14.12
C ILE A 351 22.19 -25.89 12.76
N ALA A 352 21.96 -24.59 12.63
CA ALA A 352 21.60 -23.97 11.35
C ALA A 352 22.68 -24.19 10.28
N GLU A 353 23.96 -24.02 10.63
CA GLU A 353 25.10 -24.26 9.72
C GLU A 353 25.19 -25.72 9.28
N GLN A 354 25.03 -26.69 10.20
CA GLN A 354 25.04 -28.12 9.86
C GLN A 354 23.86 -28.53 8.96
N LEU A 355 22.72 -27.85 9.08
CA LEU A 355 21.55 -28.06 8.24
C LEU A 355 21.62 -27.30 6.90
N GLY A 356 22.76 -26.66 6.59
CA GLY A 356 22.96 -25.89 5.36
C GLY A 356 22.14 -24.60 5.30
N ILE A 357 21.52 -24.18 6.41
CA ILE A 357 20.73 -22.96 6.47
C ILE A 357 21.69 -21.79 6.53
N ARG A 358 21.69 -20.98 5.48
CA ARG A 358 22.55 -19.79 5.36
C ARG A 358 22.06 -18.64 6.24
N ARG A 359 21.97 -18.86 7.56
CA ARG A 359 21.48 -17.89 8.56
C ARG A 359 22.25 -16.56 8.50
N LYS A 360 23.56 -16.61 8.21
CA LYS A 360 24.41 -15.42 7.99
C LYS A 360 24.02 -14.64 6.74
N GLN A 361 23.64 -15.32 5.65
CA GLN A 361 23.19 -14.66 4.42
C GLN A 361 21.84 -13.98 4.64
N TYR A 362 20.88 -14.67 5.27
CA TYR A 362 19.58 -14.08 5.60
C TYR A 362 19.68 -12.94 6.61
N ALA A 363 20.52 -13.06 7.63
CA ALA A 363 20.76 -11.96 8.58
C ALA A 363 21.39 -10.75 7.89
N LYS A 364 22.37 -10.95 6.99
CA LYS A 364 22.99 -9.89 6.21
C LYS A 364 21.99 -9.23 5.24
N GLN A 365 21.12 -10.03 4.61
CA GLN A 365 20.06 -9.53 3.73
C GLN A 365 19.02 -8.72 4.52
N ALA A 366 18.54 -9.25 5.64
CA ALA A 366 17.59 -8.56 6.52
C ALA A 366 18.19 -7.25 7.06
N GLU A 367 19.46 -7.25 7.43
CA GLU A 367 20.17 -6.03 7.84
C GLU A 367 20.29 -5.02 6.68
N GLY A 368 20.55 -5.49 5.46
CA GLY A 368 20.54 -4.66 4.26
C GLY A 368 19.16 -4.03 3.99
N ILE A 369 18.10 -4.82 4.13
CA ILE A 369 16.71 -4.35 4.00
C ILE A 369 16.38 -3.32 5.08
N ARG A 370 16.76 -3.56 6.34
CA ARG A 370 16.54 -2.59 7.44
C ARG A 370 17.23 -1.26 7.19
N LYS A 371 18.50 -1.27 6.77
CA LYS A 371 19.22 -0.04 6.41
C LYS A 371 18.56 0.70 5.24
N ALA A 372 18.04 -0.04 4.26
CA ALA A 372 17.29 0.55 3.16
C ALA A 372 15.95 1.14 3.64
N LEU A 373 15.23 0.46 4.54
CA LEU A 373 14.01 0.97 5.17
C LEU A 373 14.28 2.27 5.92
N ASP A 374 15.28 2.32 6.79
CA ASP A 374 15.62 3.53 7.55
C ASP A 374 15.96 4.69 6.61
N LYS A 375 16.71 4.41 5.53
CA LYS A 375 17.03 5.40 4.50
C LYS A 375 15.76 5.95 3.83
N TYR A 376 14.88 5.09 3.33
CA TYR A 376 13.68 5.57 2.63
C TYR A 376 12.65 6.19 3.56
N LYS A 377 12.59 5.79 4.85
CA LYS A 377 11.78 6.47 5.88
C LYS A 377 12.26 7.89 6.10
N ALA A 378 13.57 8.08 6.22
CA ALA A 378 14.16 9.41 6.32
C ALA A 378 13.90 10.26 5.06
N THR A 379 14.02 9.68 3.86
CA THR A 379 13.71 10.37 2.60
C THR A 379 12.24 10.80 2.55
N ALA A 380 11.29 9.88 2.80
CA ALA A 380 9.87 10.19 2.78
C ALA A 380 9.50 11.29 3.80
N ALA A 381 10.01 11.20 5.03
CA ALA A 381 9.79 12.22 6.06
C ALA A 381 10.38 13.59 5.66
N THR A 382 11.55 13.61 4.99
CA THR A 382 12.16 14.85 4.50
C THR A 382 11.30 15.47 3.39
N CYS A 383 10.84 14.67 2.43
CA CYS A 383 9.97 15.16 1.36
C CYS A 383 8.62 15.66 1.91
N GLU A 384 8.05 14.99 2.91
CA GLU A 384 6.79 15.41 3.55
C GLU A 384 6.94 16.77 4.24
N LEU A 385 8.02 16.98 4.98
CA LEU A 385 8.36 18.28 5.56
C LEU A 385 8.56 19.35 4.48
N GLU A 386 9.25 19.03 3.37
CA GLU A 386 9.43 19.97 2.27
C GLU A 386 8.09 20.32 1.62
N LEU A 387 7.20 19.35 1.39
CA LEU A 387 5.86 19.60 0.82
C LEU A 387 5.02 20.51 1.71
N GLN A 388 5.14 20.41 3.04
CA GLN A 388 4.47 21.32 3.98
C GLN A 388 5.02 22.76 3.91
N LEU A 389 6.27 22.94 3.53
CA LEU A 389 6.94 24.25 3.43
C LEU A 389 6.81 24.90 2.05
N LEU A 390 6.55 24.11 1.01
CA LEU A 390 6.38 24.61 -0.35
C LEU A 390 4.99 25.23 -0.55
N GLU A 391 4.93 26.28 -1.38
CA GLU A 391 3.64 26.82 -1.82
C GLU A 391 2.91 25.75 -2.64
N ARG A 392 1.66 25.45 -2.25
CA ARG A 392 0.81 24.51 -2.99
C ARG A 392 0.57 25.02 -4.42
N PRO A 393 0.71 24.16 -5.44
CA PRO A 393 0.34 24.49 -6.81
C PRO A 393 -1.11 24.97 -6.90
N ARG A 394 -1.38 25.97 -7.76
CA ARG A 394 -2.75 26.51 -7.93
C ARG A 394 -3.28 26.22 -9.31
N ILE A 395 -4.46 25.63 -9.40
CA ILE A 395 -5.08 25.27 -10.69
C ILE A 395 -5.90 26.41 -11.30
N GLY A 396 -6.34 27.36 -10.48
CA GLY A 396 -7.19 28.48 -10.91
C GLY A 396 -6.70 29.27 -12.13
N PRO A 397 -5.42 29.66 -12.23
CA PRO A 397 -4.90 30.34 -13.42
C PRO A 397 -5.10 29.54 -14.71
N HIS A 398 -4.94 28.22 -14.65
CA HIS A 398 -5.11 27.34 -15.81
C HIS A 398 -6.57 27.17 -16.19
N ILE A 399 -7.48 27.06 -15.21
CA ILE A 399 -8.93 27.00 -15.43
C ILE A 399 -9.43 28.29 -16.09
N ARG A 400 -9.01 29.46 -15.59
CA ARG A 400 -9.35 30.75 -16.20
C ARG A 400 -8.83 30.85 -17.65
N SER A 401 -7.63 30.34 -17.91
CA SER A 401 -7.06 30.31 -19.26
C SER A 401 -7.91 29.44 -20.21
N LEU A 402 -8.30 28.24 -19.76
CA LEU A 402 -9.15 27.34 -20.53
C LEU A 402 -10.54 27.93 -20.80
N GLN A 403 -11.17 28.53 -19.78
CA GLN A 403 -12.46 29.20 -19.93
C GLN A 403 -12.40 30.38 -20.92
N ARG A 404 -11.32 31.18 -20.90
CA ARG A 404 -11.09 32.25 -21.88
C ARG A 404 -10.97 31.69 -23.31
N LYS A 405 -10.22 30.61 -23.50
CA LYS A 405 -10.11 29.93 -24.80
C LYS A 405 -11.47 29.45 -25.30
N LYS A 406 -12.28 28.84 -24.43
CA LYS A 406 -13.65 28.40 -24.79
C LYS A 406 -14.56 29.55 -25.15
N ARG A 407 -14.59 30.63 -24.36
CA ARG A 407 -15.38 31.83 -24.69
C ARG A 407 -14.97 32.39 -26.04
N ASN A 408 -13.67 32.50 -26.31
CA ASN A 408 -13.15 32.96 -27.60
C ASN A 408 -13.54 32.01 -28.75
N ALA A 409 -13.54 30.69 -28.52
CA ALA A 409 -13.96 29.71 -29.53
C ALA A 409 -15.47 29.79 -29.82
N VAL A 410 -16.31 29.95 -28.79
CA VAL A 410 -17.76 30.15 -28.95
C VAL A 410 -18.02 31.45 -29.71
N VAL A 411 -17.34 32.53 -29.34
CA VAL A 411 -17.40 33.81 -30.04
C VAL A 411 -16.95 33.65 -31.49
N TRP A 412 -15.85 32.94 -31.75
CA TRP A 412 -15.32 32.73 -33.09
C TRP A 412 -16.25 31.87 -33.95
N ASN A 413 -16.82 30.79 -33.41
CA ASN A 413 -17.83 29.97 -34.08
C ASN A 413 -19.10 30.75 -34.36
N TYR A 414 -19.51 31.63 -33.43
CA TYR A 414 -20.63 32.53 -33.63
C TYR A 414 -20.33 33.53 -34.77
N VAL A 415 -19.14 34.12 -34.79
CA VAL A 415 -18.68 35.01 -35.88
C VAL A 415 -18.55 34.27 -37.22
N GLN A 416 -18.06 33.03 -37.25
CA GLN A 416 -17.96 32.22 -38.46
C GLN A 416 -19.32 31.78 -38.99
N SER A 417 -20.24 31.33 -38.12
CA SER A 417 -21.61 30.99 -38.52
C SER A 417 -22.36 32.21 -39.04
N ALA A 418 -22.17 33.37 -38.38
CA ALA A 418 -22.71 34.64 -38.82
C ALA A 418 -22.11 35.09 -40.15
N THR A 419 -20.80 34.98 -40.38
CA THR A 419 -20.17 35.38 -41.66
C THR A 419 -20.43 34.40 -42.80
N GLY A 420 -20.52 33.10 -42.52
CA GLY A 420 -20.86 32.06 -43.49
C GLY A 420 -22.30 32.13 -44.00
N THR A 421 -23.23 32.68 -43.20
CA THR A 421 -24.62 32.95 -43.62
C THR A 421 -24.85 34.42 -44.05
N ALA A 422 -24.09 35.38 -43.50
CA ALA A 422 -24.24 36.81 -43.76
C ALA A 422 -23.50 37.33 -45.01
N ALA A 423 -22.88 36.46 -45.82
CA ALA A 423 -22.51 36.85 -47.18
C ALA A 423 -23.71 37.38 -48.01
N SER A 424 -24.95 37.21 -47.54
CA SER A 424 -26.16 37.77 -48.16
C SER A 424 -26.86 38.93 -47.41
N LYS A 425 -26.57 39.22 -46.12
CA LYS A 425 -27.29 40.27 -45.34
C LYS A 425 -26.42 40.92 -44.25
N ALA A 426 -25.98 42.16 -44.50
CA ALA A 426 -25.14 42.98 -43.62
C ALA A 426 -25.69 43.33 -42.21
N PRO A 427 -27.01 43.49 -41.97
CA PRO A 427 -27.52 43.86 -40.63
C PRO A 427 -27.30 42.78 -39.56
N THR A 428 -27.36 41.50 -39.95
CA THR A 428 -27.17 40.34 -39.07
C THR A 428 -25.73 40.19 -38.56
N PHE A 429 -24.75 40.71 -39.29
CA PHE A 429 -23.34 40.66 -38.89
C PHE A 429 -23.03 41.62 -37.72
N LEU A 430 -23.58 42.84 -37.75
CA LEU A 430 -23.41 43.82 -36.66
C LEU A 430 -24.12 43.37 -35.37
N ASP A 431 -25.28 42.74 -35.48
CA ASP A 431 -26.02 42.21 -34.33
C ASP A 431 -25.30 40.98 -33.71
N ALA A 432 -24.66 40.17 -34.55
CA ALA A 432 -23.82 39.08 -34.10
C ALA A 432 -22.54 39.58 -33.40
N ILE A 433 -21.91 40.64 -33.92
CA ILE A 433 -20.77 41.29 -33.26
C ILE A 433 -21.19 41.89 -31.91
N LYS A 434 -22.35 42.56 -31.83
CA LYS A 434 -22.87 43.08 -30.55
C LYS A 434 -23.07 41.97 -29.52
N LYS A 435 -23.74 40.88 -29.88
CA LYS A 435 -23.93 39.73 -28.98
C LYS A 435 -22.62 39.06 -28.58
N ALA A 436 -21.64 38.97 -29.50
CA ALA A 436 -20.30 38.48 -29.19
C ALA A 436 -19.56 39.41 -28.21
N VAL A 437 -19.70 40.73 -28.36
CA VAL A 437 -19.13 41.73 -27.44
C VAL A 437 -19.81 41.68 -26.07
N ASP A 438 -21.13 41.47 -26.03
CA ASP A 438 -21.89 41.30 -24.79
C ASP A 438 -21.46 40.02 -24.04
N LEU A 439 -21.18 38.92 -24.76
CA LEU A 439 -20.65 37.68 -24.18
C LEU A 439 -19.20 37.80 -23.67
N LEU A 440 -18.44 38.78 -24.15
CA LEU A 440 -17.06 39.05 -23.75
C LEU A 440 -16.94 40.07 -22.61
N SER A 441 -18.00 40.84 -22.35
CA SER A 441 -18.02 41.85 -21.30
C SER A 441 -18.31 41.21 -19.95
N PRO A 442 -17.43 41.33 -18.93
CA PRO A 442 -17.72 40.83 -17.60
C PRO A 442 -18.83 41.67 -16.98
N SER A 443 -19.93 41.03 -16.58
CA SER A 443 -20.89 41.58 -15.61
C SER A 443 -20.27 41.67 -14.22
#